data_AF-A0A961TU83-F1
#
_entry.id   AF-A0A961TU83-F1
#
_cell.length_a   1.000
_cell.length_b   1.000
_cell.length_c   1.000
_cell.angle_alpha   90.00
_cell.angle_beta   90.00
_cell.angle_gamma   90.00
#
_symmetry.space_group_name_H-M   'P 1'
#
loop_
_entity.id
_entity.type
_entity.pdbx_description
1 polymer ?
#
loop_
_entity_poly.entity_id
_entity_poly.type
_entity_poly.pdbx_seq_one_letter_code
_entity_poly.pdbx_strand_id
1 'polypeptide(L)'
;MTAPLLETKQRSFIAPQMAGRLSVAWLVAGGLFLLLWLAGDEVAKWAFAYPKEWFIPAAKWISLFMKWLVNEASFGIFTFTDLTRFIAAIIDLPYRFVLSL
;
A
#
# COMPACT_ATOMS: atom_id res chain seq x y z
N MET A 1 -59.50 27.85 -18.55
CA MET A 1 -59.19 27.59 -17.13
C MET A 1 -57.85 26.89 -17.09
N THR A 2 -56.80 27.68 -16.82
CA THR A 2 -55.52 27.31 -16.21
C THR A 2 -54.92 25.95 -16.58
N ALA A 3 -54.21 25.90 -17.73
CA ALA A 3 -53.04 25.05 -17.82
C ALA A 3 -52.03 25.58 -16.78
N PRO A 4 -51.55 24.77 -15.83
CA PRO A 4 -50.55 25.24 -14.88
C PRO A 4 -49.32 25.63 -15.70
N LEU A 5 -48.93 26.90 -15.59
CA LEU A 5 -47.62 27.36 -16.01
C LEU A 5 -46.64 26.35 -15.45
N LEU A 6 -45.95 25.63 -16.32
CA LEU A 6 -44.75 24.91 -15.93
C LEU A 6 -43.86 25.99 -15.36
N GLU A 7 -43.95 26.13 -14.04
CA GLU A 7 -43.02 26.85 -13.21
C GLU A 7 -41.70 26.24 -13.61
N THR A 8 -41.02 26.94 -14.51
CA THR A 8 -39.68 26.65 -14.95
C THR A 8 -38.87 26.93 -13.71
N LYS A 9 -38.92 25.93 -12.81
CA LYS A 9 -38.27 25.86 -11.53
C LYS A 9 -36.81 25.98 -11.87
N GLN A 10 -36.42 27.24 -11.93
CA GLN A 10 -35.13 27.83 -11.78
C GLN A 10 -34.17 26.70 -11.50
N ARG A 11 -33.67 26.07 -12.57
CA ARG A 11 -32.50 25.22 -12.48
C ARG A 11 -31.42 26.22 -12.11
N SER A 12 -31.35 26.51 -10.82
CA SER A 12 -30.14 26.90 -10.13
C SER A 12 -29.20 25.74 -10.42
N PHE A 13 -28.60 25.83 -11.61
CA PHE A 13 -27.32 25.21 -11.85
C PHE A 13 -26.45 25.78 -10.76
N ILE A 14 -26.34 25.03 -9.67
CA ILE A 14 -25.20 25.09 -8.78
C ILE A 14 -24.05 24.65 -9.68
N ALA A 15 -23.57 25.59 -10.51
CA ALA A 15 -22.24 25.51 -11.03
C ALA A 15 -21.37 25.57 -9.76
N PRO A 16 -20.62 24.52 -9.42
CA PRO A 16 -19.56 24.69 -8.46
C PRO A 16 -18.66 25.76 -9.09
N GLN A 17 -18.71 26.95 -8.54
CA GLN A 17 -17.81 28.03 -8.87
C GLN A 17 -16.41 27.55 -8.49
N MET A 18 -15.79 26.80 -9.39
CA MET A 18 -14.35 26.64 -9.50
C MET A 18 -13.76 28.00 -9.91
N ALA A 19 -13.98 29.01 -9.07
CA ALA A 19 -13.33 30.29 -9.18
C ALA A 19 -12.03 30.15 -8.40
N GLY A 20 -10.92 30.09 -9.15
CA GLY A 20 -9.53 30.08 -8.69
C GLY A 20 -9.15 31.30 -7.86
N ARG A 21 -9.79 31.45 -6.70
CA ARG A 21 -9.24 32.15 -5.55
C ARG A 21 -8.88 31.03 -4.61
N LEU A 22 -7.59 30.71 -4.56
CA LEU A 22 -7.03 29.99 -3.42
C LEU A 22 -7.54 30.75 -2.19
N SER A 23 -8.58 30.20 -1.57
CA SER A 23 -9.40 30.97 -0.64
C SER A 23 -8.48 31.33 0.53
N VAL A 24 -8.64 32.51 1.12
CA VAL A 24 -7.83 32.87 2.31
C VAL A 24 -7.91 31.76 3.35
N ALA A 25 -9.05 31.05 3.43
CA ALA A 25 -9.21 29.82 4.18
C ALA A 25 -8.19 28.71 3.87
N TRP A 26 -7.82 28.47 2.60
CA TRP A 26 -6.79 27.51 2.19
C TRP A 26 -5.37 28.00 2.52
N LEU A 27 -5.10 29.30 2.40
CA LEU A 27 -3.81 29.88 2.81
C LEU A 27 -3.65 29.83 4.34
N VAL A 28 -4.72 30.10 5.07
CA VAL A 28 -4.76 29.99 6.53
C VAL A 28 -4.65 28.54 6.96
N ALA A 29 -5.36 27.61 6.30
CA ALA A 29 -5.24 26.18 6.58
C ALA A 29 -3.83 25.65 6.28
N GLY A 30 -3.25 26.03 5.13
CA GLY A 30 -1.87 25.68 4.79
C GLY A 30 -0.84 26.30 5.73
N GLY A 31 -1.04 27.55 6.14
CA GLY A 31 -0.19 28.24 7.11
C GLY A 31 -0.27 27.64 8.51
N LEU A 32 -1.48 27.29 8.98
CA LEU A 32 -1.69 26.54 10.22
C LEU A 32 -1.05 25.15 10.16
N PHE A 33 -1.19 24.45 9.02
CA PHE A 33 -0.55 23.17 8.80
C PHE A 33 0.98 23.28 8.84
N LEU A 34 1.56 24.29 8.19
CA LEU A 34 3.01 24.54 8.21
C LEU A 34 3.51 24.96 9.59
N LEU A 35 2.76 25.79 10.33
CA LEU A 35 3.09 26.18 11.70
C LEU A 35 3.06 24.97 12.64
N LEU A 36 2.03 24.13 12.53
CA LEU A 36 1.93 22.88 13.27
C LEU A 36 3.01 21.86 12.84
N TRP A 37 3.44 21.88 11.57
CA TRP A 37 4.52 21.04 11.08
C TRP A 37 5.89 21.47 11.62
N LEU A 38 6.18 22.78 11.64
CA LEU A 38 7.43 23.32 12.20
C LEU A 38 7.51 23.14 13.72
N ALA A 39 6.38 23.36 14.42
CA ALA A 39 6.27 23.13 15.87
C ALA A 39 6.08 21.64 16.22
N GLY A 40 5.87 20.79 15.22
CA GLY A 40 5.64 19.37 15.37
C GLY A 40 6.85 18.62 15.94
N ASP A 41 8.07 19.12 15.71
CA ASP A 41 9.28 18.49 16.27
C ASP A 41 9.37 18.65 17.80
N GLU A 42 8.95 19.80 18.35
CA GLU A 42 8.94 20.03 19.80
C GLU A 42 7.71 19.42 20.49
N VAL A 43 6.53 19.48 19.87
CA VAL A 43 5.26 19.04 20.48
C VAL A 43 4.94 17.57 20.18
N ALA A 44 5.38 17.05 19.03
CA ALA A 44 5.04 15.72 18.54
C ALA A 44 6.27 14.79 18.42
N LYS A 45 7.22 14.88 19.37
CA LYS A 45 8.25 13.84 19.55
C LYS A 45 7.64 12.44 19.64
N TRP A 46 6.44 12.31 20.18
CA TRP A 46 5.67 11.06 20.23
C TRP A 46 5.15 10.57 18.87
N ALA A 47 4.90 11.47 17.90
CA ALA A 47 4.47 11.09 16.56
C ALA A 47 5.63 10.59 15.68
N PHE A 48 6.86 11.03 15.98
CA PHE A 48 8.07 10.63 15.26
C PHE A 48 8.92 9.58 16.00
N ALA A 49 8.85 9.52 17.33
CA ALA A 49 9.44 8.46 18.14
C ALA A 49 8.45 7.32 18.31
N TYR A 50 8.18 6.59 17.22
CA TYR A 50 7.46 5.33 17.31
C TYR A 50 8.34 4.37 18.17
N PRO A 51 7.90 3.97 19.38
CA PRO A 51 8.75 3.19 20.28
C PRO A 51 9.13 1.89 19.59
N LYS A 52 10.44 1.66 19.44
CA LYS A 52 11.02 0.48 18.78
C LYS A 52 10.56 -0.83 19.43
N GLU A 53 10.05 -0.77 20.65
CA GLU A 53 9.44 -1.86 21.39
C GLU A 53 8.19 -2.44 20.70
N TRP A 54 7.50 -1.65 19.88
CA TRP A 54 6.34 -2.10 19.09
C TRP A 54 6.69 -2.57 17.69
N PHE A 55 7.98 -2.51 17.31
CA PHE A 55 8.44 -3.04 16.05
C PHE A 55 8.42 -4.57 16.13
N ILE A 56 7.34 -5.18 15.62
CA ILE A 56 7.27 -6.63 15.50
C ILE A 56 8.41 -7.07 14.59
N PRO A 57 9.34 -7.94 15.05
CA PRO A 57 10.49 -8.35 14.28
C PRO A 57 10.09 -9.40 13.22
N ALA A 58 9.12 -9.05 12.37
CA ALA A 58 8.58 -9.91 11.32
C ALA A 58 9.70 -10.42 10.40
N ALA A 59 10.69 -9.58 10.10
CA ALA A 59 11.88 -9.97 9.34
C ALA A 59 12.60 -11.17 9.98
N LYS A 60 12.80 -11.16 11.30
CA LYS A 60 13.47 -12.25 12.01
C LYS A 60 12.66 -13.55 11.95
N TRP A 61 11.34 -13.45 12.09
CA TRP A 61 10.44 -14.60 12.00
C TRP A 61 10.40 -15.20 10.60
N ILE A 62 10.32 -14.36 9.57
CA ILE A 62 10.32 -14.79 8.17
C ILE A 62 11.67 -15.43 7.83
N SER A 63 12.79 -14.84 8.26
CA SER A 63 14.11 -15.43 8.03
C SER A 63 14.26 -16.79 8.72
N LEU A 64 13.77 -16.92 9.97
CA LEU A 64 13.83 -18.19 10.70
C LEU A 64 12.93 -19.24 10.05
N PHE A 65 11.73 -18.86 9.62
CA PHE A 65 10.80 -19.73 8.92
C PHE A 65 11.36 -20.19 7.58
N MET A 66 11.95 -19.30 6.78
CA MET A 66 12.58 -19.66 5.51
C MET A 66 13.78 -20.57 5.72
N LYS A 67 14.57 -20.32 6.76
CA LYS A 67 15.70 -21.19 7.12
C LYS A 67 15.20 -22.59 7.47
N TRP A 68 14.16 -22.68 8.31
CA TRP A 68 13.48 -23.92 8.64
C TRP A 68 12.95 -24.66 7.40
N LEU A 69 12.27 -23.93 6.52
CA LEU A 69 11.66 -24.49 5.32
C LEU A 69 12.69 -25.08 4.35
N VAL A 70 13.86 -24.46 4.22
CA VAL A 70 14.90 -24.90 3.30
C VAL A 70 15.77 -26.00 3.91
N ASN A 71 16.16 -25.89 5.18
CA ASN A 71 17.17 -26.80 5.75
C ASN A 71 16.54 -27.94 6.56
N GLU A 72 15.40 -27.71 7.21
CA GLU A 72 14.84 -28.66 8.18
C GLU A 72 13.48 -29.24 7.76
N ALA A 73 12.74 -28.63 6.82
CA ALA A 73 11.43 -29.14 6.39
C ALA A 73 11.57 -30.33 5.43
N SER A 74 11.60 -31.53 6.02
CA SER A 74 11.48 -32.81 5.33
C SER A 74 10.08 -33.41 5.50
N PHE A 75 9.40 -33.75 4.40
CA PHE A 75 8.09 -34.44 4.40
C PHE A 75 8.25 -35.97 4.60
N GLY A 76 9.21 -36.37 5.42
CA GLY A 76 9.57 -37.77 5.69
C GLY A 76 10.39 -38.44 4.59
N ILE A 77 9.95 -38.35 3.33
CA ILE A 77 10.60 -39.05 2.18
C ILE A 77 11.36 -38.13 1.22
N PHE A 78 11.20 -36.81 1.31
CA PHE A 78 11.97 -35.81 0.56
C PHE A 78 11.89 -34.44 1.26
N THR A 79 12.83 -33.55 0.98
CA THR A 79 12.82 -32.18 1.52
C THR A 79 12.03 -31.22 0.63
N PHE A 80 11.60 -30.08 1.18
CA PHE A 80 11.00 -29.01 0.37
C PHE A 80 11.94 -28.57 -0.77
N THR A 81 13.24 -28.51 -0.51
CA THR A 81 14.25 -28.21 -1.54
C THR A 81 14.25 -29.25 -2.66
N ASP A 82 14.15 -30.53 -2.33
CA ASP A 82 14.12 -31.60 -3.34
C ASP A 82 12.89 -31.48 -4.25
N LEU A 83 11.73 -31.11 -3.69
CA LEU A 83 10.52 -30.86 -4.49
C LEU A 83 10.73 -29.71 -5.48
N THR A 84 11.24 -28.57 -5.01
CA THR A 84 11.49 -27.41 -5.90
C THR A 84 12.52 -27.74 -6.99
N ARG A 85 13.55 -28.52 -6.64
CA ARG A 85 14.58 -28.99 -7.57
C ARG A 85 14.03 -29.99 -8.60
N PHE A 86 13.11 -30.85 -8.19
CA PHE A 86 12.41 -31.76 -9.09
C PHE A 86 11.53 -31.00 -10.09
N ILE A 87 10.77 -30.01 -9.62
CA ILE A 87 9.96 -29.15 -10.49
C ILE A 87 10.86 -28.40 -11.49
N ALA A 88 11.98 -27.84 -11.02
CA ALA A 88 12.96 -27.20 -11.90
C ALA A 88 13.48 -28.17 -12.98
N ALA A 89 13.83 -29.39 -12.59
CA ALA A 89 14.30 -30.41 -13.52
C ALA A 89 13.25 -30.81 -14.57
N ILE A 90 11.95 -30.84 -14.20
CA ILE A 90 10.85 -31.06 -15.16
C ILE A 90 10.73 -29.91 -16.14
N ILE A 91 10.90 -28.68 -15.68
CA ILE A 91 10.82 -27.49 -16.54
C ILE A 91 12.04 -27.41 -17.48
N ASP A 92 13.22 -27.84 -17.02
CA ASP A 92 14.44 -27.89 -17.81
C ASP A 92 14.48 -29.05 -18.82
N LEU A 93 13.71 -30.11 -18.56
CA LEU A 93 13.60 -31.30 -19.40
C LEU A 93 13.35 -30.96 -20.89
N PRO A 94 12.31 -30.19 -21.27
CA PRO A 94 12.08 -29.83 -22.67
C PRO A 94 13.22 -29.02 -23.29
N TYR A 95 13.86 -28.12 -22.53
CA TYR A 95 14.99 -27.34 -23.03
C TYR A 95 16.19 -28.23 -23.35
N ARG A 96 16.49 -29.19 -22.47
CA ARG A 96 17.58 -30.15 -22.69
C ARG A 96 17.32 -31.08 -23.86
N PHE A 97 16.08 -31.50 -24.07
CA PHE A 97 15.71 -32.33 -25.23
C PHE A 97 15.97 -31.62 -26.56
N VAL A 98 15.65 -30.33 -26.64
CA VAL A 98 15.90 -29.51 -27.84
C VAL A 98 17.41 -29.27 -28.04
N LEU A 99 18.15 -29.05 -26.95
CA LEU A 99 19.59 -28.76 -27.03
C LEU A 99 20.46 -30.00 -27.26
N SER A 100 19.93 -31.20 -27.01
CA SER A 100 20.60 -32.48 -27.26
C SER A 100 20.40 -33.04 -28.68
N LEU A 101 19.65 -32.34 -29.53
CA LEU A 101 19.38 -32.70 -30.93
C LEU A 101 20.35 -31.97 -31.87
#